data_AF-A0A8J4DKJ9-F1
#
_entry.id   AF-A0A8J4DKJ9-F1
#
_cell.length_a   1.000
_cell.length_b   1.000
_cell.length_c   1.000
_cell.angle_alpha   90.00
_cell.angle_beta   90.00
_cell.angle_gamma   90.00
#
_symmetry.space_group_name_H-M   'P 1'
#
loop_
_entity.id
_entity.type
_entity.pdbx_description
1 polymer ?
#
loop_
_entity_poly.entity_id
_entity_poly.type
_entity_poly.pdbx_seq_one_letter_code
_entity_poly.pdbx_strand_id
1 'polypeptide(L)'
;MTITAAPATTTTTDATTATTAAASDTARFVRRTGVALAAGAAIWAGAMAAYSPQTTDPVGITVVDLGALPFQGALFALVTAQLRTAATGTSRFARGMLRLEYVLLALATLWTVLHGAFWSLRGEPWLAVLDAFWPLSMLGMFAIGVKIAFAKRWTGPLRGWPLVAESWAVVSVPALVIFGVGVGQAVGSLHALIGYGGLGLLLALRPHLTGAR
;
A
#
# COMPACT_ATOMS: atom_id res chain seq x y z
N MET A 1 32.93 -1.85 -62.14
CA MET A 1 32.45 -0.71 -61.35
C MET A 1 32.12 -1.26 -59.96
N THR A 2 33.00 -1.05 -58.99
CA THR A 2 32.94 -1.73 -57.68
C THR A 2 32.40 -0.72 -56.66
N ILE A 3 31.20 -0.97 -56.15
CA ILE A 3 30.56 -0.10 -55.15
C ILE A 3 31.00 -0.60 -53.78
N THR A 4 31.92 0.13 -53.14
CA THR A 4 32.30 -0.10 -51.74
C THR A 4 31.34 0.69 -50.85
N ALA A 5 30.38 0.01 -50.24
CA ALA A 5 29.51 0.61 -49.23
C ALA A 5 30.26 0.67 -47.88
N ALA A 6 30.45 1.89 -47.34
CA ALA A 6 30.97 2.08 -46.00
C ALA A 6 29.91 1.62 -44.95
N PRO A 7 30.32 0.95 -43.86
CA PRO A 7 29.39 0.50 -42.84
C PRO A 7 28.76 1.71 -42.14
N ALA A 8 27.42 1.73 -42.09
CA ALA A 8 26.68 2.73 -41.34
C ALA A 8 26.99 2.59 -39.85
N THR A 9 27.52 3.65 -39.25
CA THR A 9 27.75 3.75 -37.81
C THR A 9 26.40 3.82 -37.11
N THR A 10 25.95 2.70 -36.54
CA THR A 10 24.73 2.65 -35.74
C THR A 10 25.00 3.36 -34.41
N THR A 11 24.43 4.54 -34.23
CA THR A 11 24.53 5.35 -33.01
C THR A 11 23.78 4.66 -31.85
N THR A 12 24.49 3.87 -31.04
CA THR A 12 23.99 3.17 -29.84
C THR A 12 23.84 4.12 -28.63
N THR A 13 23.46 5.39 -28.84
CA THR A 13 23.44 6.42 -27.78
C THR A 13 22.04 6.60 -27.18
N ASP A 14 20.97 6.26 -27.91
CA ASP A 14 19.59 6.56 -27.48
C ASP A 14 19.02 5.58 -26.45
N ALA A 15 19.38 4.29 -26.52
CA ALA A 15 18.80 3.26 -25.64
C ALA A 15 19.26 3.36 -24.18
N THR A 16 20.49 3.80 -23.94
CA THR A 16 21.08 3.92 -22.60
C THR A 16 20.47 5.10 -21.82
N THR A 17 20.18 6.20 -22.53
CA THR A 17 19.59 7.41 -21.95
C THR A 17 18.15 7.17 -21.49
N ALA A 18 17.36 6.46 -22.29
CA ALA A 18 15.96 6.14 -21.96
C ALA A 18 15.83 5.24 -20.73
N THR A 19 16.72 4.25 -20.58
CA THR A 19 16.71 3.31 -19.43
C THR A 19 17.02 4.04 -18.12
N THR A 20 18.00 4.96 -18.14
CA THR A 20 18.40 5.74 -16.97
C THR A 20 17.29 6.68 -16.50
N ALA A 21 16.59 7.33 -17.44
CA ALA A 21 15.48 8.24 -17.11
C ALA A 21 14.31 7.50 -16.43
N ALA A 22 13.89 6.36 -16.98
CA ALA A 22 12.79 5.54 -16.43
C ALA A 22 13.10 5.01 -15.01
N ALA A 23 14.37 4.69 -14.74
CA ALA A 23 14.80 4.23 -13.43
C ALA A 23 14.71 5.38 -12.39
N SER A 24 15.17 6.59 -12.75
CA SER A 24 15.08 7.79 -11.90
C SER A 24 13.64 8.16 -11.55
N ASP A 25 12.74 8.08 -12.53
CA ASP A 25 11.31 8.34 -12.33
C ASP A 25 10.68 7.33 -11.36
N THR A 26 11.07 6.06 -11.46
CA THR A 26 10.62 5.02 -10.53
C THR A 26 11.12 5.31 -9.11
N ALA A 27 12.38 5.70 -8.93
CA ALA A 27 12.93 6.04 -7.62
C ALA A 27 12.21 7.26 -6.99
N ARG A 28 11.90 8.28 -7.80
CA ARG A 28 11.12 9.45 -7.35
C ARG A 28 9.70 9.07 -6.95
N PHE A 29 9.05 8.20 -7.72
CA PHE A 29 7.73 7.70 -7.42
C PHE A 29 7.70 6.89 -6.11
N VAL A 30 8.65 5.97 -5.91
CA VAL A 30 8.79 5.19 -4.67
C VAL A 30 8.99 6.11 -3.47
N ARG A 31 9.82 7.15 -3.61
CA ARG A 31 10.05 8.13 -2.54
C ARG A 31 8.77 8.87 -2.15
N ARG A 32 8.01 9.38 -3.13
CA ARG A 32 6.74 10.07 -2.90
C ARG A 32 5.69 9.14 -2.29
N THR A 33 5.65 7.89 -2.76
CA THR A 33 4.81 6.83 -2.18
C THR A 33 5.14 6.63 -0.70
N GLY A 34 6.43 6.58 -0.35
CA GLY A 34 6.86 6.46 1.03
C GLY A 34 6.39 7.62 1.93
N VAL A 35 6.51 8.86 1.44
CA VAL A 35 6.02 10.04 2.17
C VAL A 35 4.50 9.99 2.34
N ALA A 36 3.76 9.70 1.27
CA ALA A 36 2.30 9.59 1.31
C ALA A 36 1.85 8.49 2.28
N LEU A 37 2.54 7.34 2.28
CA LEU A 37 2.24 6.22 3.18
C LEU A 37 2.50 6.56 4.64
N ALA A 38 3.61 7.23 4.94
CA ALA A 38 3.90 7.67 6.30
C ALA A 38 2.88 8.69 6.81
N ALA A 39 2.53 9.68 5.99
CA ALA A 39 1.54 10.69 6.35
C ALA A 39 0.14 10.08 6.50
N GLY A 40 -0.30 9.26 5.54
CA GLY A 40 -1.60 8.59 5.58
C GLY A 40 -1.73 7.67 6.79
N ALA A 41 -0.70 6.86 7.08
CA ALA A 41 -0.68 6.00 8.27
C ALA A 41 -0.78 6.80 9.57
N ALA A 42 -0.08 7.94 9.67
CA ALA A 42 -0.15 8.80 10.84
C ALA A 42 -1.54 9.45 11.01
N ILE A 43 -2.14 9.93 9.93
CA ILE A 43 -3.50 10.52 9.96
C ILE A 43 -4.51 9.47 10.43
N TRP A 44 -4.50 8.28 9.82
CA TRP A 44 -5.47 7.24 10.16
C TRP A 44 -5.24 6.67 11.56
N ALA A 45 -3.98 6.46 11.97
CA ALA A 45 -3.67 6.08 13.35
C ALA A 45 -4.13 7.13 14.36
N GLY A 46 -3.98 8.42 14.04
CA GLY A 46 -4.49 9.51 14.87
C GLY A 46 -6.02 9.51 14.97
N ALA A 47 -6.71 9.27 13.86
CA ALA A 47 -8.17 9.15 13.85
C ALA A 47 -8.65 7.97 14.71
N MET A 48 -8.02 6.79 14.57
CA MET A 48 -8.30 5.62 15.41
C MET A 48 -7.92 5.83 16.88
N ALA A 49 -6.92 6.64 17.19
CA ALA A 49 -6.57 6.97 18.57
C ALA A 49 -7.58 7.93 19.21
N ALA A 50 -8.10 8.89 18.44
CA ALA A 50 -9.11 9.84 18.90
C ALA A 50 -10.49 9.19 19.06
N TYR A 51 -10.86 8.29 18.14
CA TYR A 51 -12.14 7.60 18.11
C TYR A 51 -11.94 6.12 17.86
N SER A 52 -12.58 5.28 18.67
CA SER A 52 -12.58 3.83 18.45
C SER A 52 -13.20 3.51 17.07
N PRO A 53 -12.62 2.57 16.29
CA PRO A 53 -13.25 2.06 15.07
C PRO A 53 -14.63 1.42 15.29
N GLN A 54 -15.00 1.14 16.55
CA GLN A 54 -16.28 0.58 16.97
C GLN A 54 -17.20 1.64 17.59
N THR A 55 -16.86 2.92 17.44
CA THR A 55 -17.69 4.03 17.94
C THR A 55 -19.05 4.04 17.27
N THR A 56 -20.09 4.32 18.06
CA THR A 56 -21.46 4.57 17.56
C THR A 56 -21.76 6.05 17.39
N ASP A 57 -20.83 6.93 17.82
CA ASP A 57 -20.94 8.38 17.63
C ASP A 57 -20.85 8.74 16.14
N PRO A 58 -21.85 9.42 15.55
CA PRO A 58 -21.85 9.76 14.13
C PRO A 58 -20.64 10.58 13.67
N VAL A 59 -20.13 11.47 14.53
CA VAL A 59 -18.94 12.28 14.24
C VAL A 59 -17.70 11.40 14.27
N GLY A 60 -17.54 10.59 15.31
CA GLY A 60 -16.44 9.61 15.42
C GLY A 60 -16.35 8.67 14.23
N ILE A 61 -17.47 8.11 13.77
CA ILE A 61 -17.53 7.28 12.55
C ILE A 61 -16.97 8.06 11.35
N THR A 62 -17.47 9.30 11.15
CA THR A 62 -17.03 10.16 10.04
C THR A 62 -15.52 10.43 10.10
N VAL A 63 -14.98 10.71 11.28
CA VAL A 63 -13.56 11.02 11.50
C VAL A 63 -12.68 9.80 11.20
N VAL A 64 -13.04 8.62 11.71
CA VAL A 64 -12.27 7.38 11.49
C VAL A 64 -12.27 6.99 10.02
N ASP A 65 -13.44 6.98 9.37
CA ASP A 65 -13.58 6.55 7.98
C ASP A 65 -12.91 7.51 7.03
N LEU A 66 -13.25 8.80 7.07
CA LEU A 66 -12.65 9.77 6.16
C LEU A 66 -11.17 9.98 6.46
N GLY A 67 -10.75 9.82 7.72
CA GLY A 67 -9.35 9.78 8.13
C GLY A 67 -8.57 8.61 7.53
N ALA A 68 -9.23 7.53 7.12
CA ALA A 68 -8.59 6.39 6.45
C ALA A 68 -8.31 6.65 4.95
N LEU A 69 -8.99 7.61 4.30
CA LEU A 69 -8.85 7.85 2.86
C LEU A 69 -7.43 8.23 2.42
N PRO A 70 -6.68 9.11 3.13
CA PRO A 70 -5.28 9.38 2.81
C PRO A 70 -4.40 8.13 2.89
N PHE A 71 -4.68 7.25 3.86
CA PHE A 71 -3.98 5.98 4.01
C PHE A 71 -4.30 5.02 2.85
N GLN A 72 -5.57 4.83 2.52
CA GLN A 72 -5.99 4.00 1.38
C GLN A 72 -5.40 4.51 0.06
N GLY A 73 -5.42 5.82 -0.18
CA GLY A 73 -4.76 6.46 -1.33
C GLY A 73 -3.26 6.13 -1.41
N ALA A 74 -2.58 6.13 -0.26
CA ALA A 74 -1.17 5.74 -0.20
C ALA A 74 -0.97 4.22 -0.42
N LEU A 75 -1.91 3.36 -0.02
CA LEU A 75 -1.88 1.93 -0.33
C LEU A 75 -1.98 1.69 -1.84
N PHE A 76 -2.83 2.42 -2.57
CA PHE A 76 -2.84 2.36 -4.04
C PHE A 76 -1.46 2.67 -4.65
N ALA A 77 -0.81 3.71 -4.15
CA ALA A 77 0.54 4.07 -4.57
C ALA A 77 1.56 2.99 -4.17
N LEU A 78 1.42 2.36 -3.00
CA LEU A 78 2.26 1.26 -2.54
C LEU A 78 2.14 0.04 -3.46
N VAL A 79 0.92 -0.40 -3.77
CA VAL A 79 0.67 -1.50 -4.74
C VAL A 79 1.24 -1.13 -6.12
N THR A 80 1.17 0.14 -6.50
CA THR A 80 1.80 0.63 -7.75
C THR A 80 3.32 0.50 -7.68
N ALA A 81 3.93 0.90 -6.57
CA ALA A 81 5.38 0.80 -6.37
C ALA A 81 5.82 -0.67 -6.38
N GLN A 82 5.08 -1.56 -5.72
CA GLN A 82 5.32 -3.00 -5.73
C GLN A 82 5.23 -3.58 -7.16
N LEU A 83 4.27 -3.13 -7.97
CA LEU A 83 4.15 -3.55 -9.36
C LEU A 83 5.30 -3.05 -10.23
N ARG A 84 5.65 -1.75 -10.14
CA ARG A 84 6.72 -1.12 -10.92
C ARG A 84 8.11 -1.69 -10.61
N THR A 85 8.32 -2.08 -9.36
CA THR A 85 9.59 -2.67 -8.89
C THR A 85 9.60 -4.19 -8.96
N ALA A 86 8.52 -4.81 -9.44
CA ALA A 86 8.32 -6.26 -9.45
C ALA A 86 8.60 -6.90 -8.08
N ALA A 87 8.18 -6.25 -6.98
CA ALA A 87 8.48 -6.62 -5.61
C ALA A 87 8.10 -8.08 -5.27
N THR A 88 6.97 -8.55 -5.83
CA THR A 88 6.43 -9.91 -5.65
C THR A 88 6.92 -10.89 -6.73
N GLY A 89 7.80 -10.46 -7.64
CA GLY A 89 8.26 -11.22 -8.80
C GLY A 89 7.56 -10.86 -10.11
N THR A 90 7.99 -11.50 -11.21
CA THR A 90 7.56 -11.14 -12.58
C THR A 90 6.52 -12.10 -13.18
N SER A 91 6.15 -13.16 -12.47
CA SER A 91 5.19 -14.16 -12.96
C SER A 91 3.79 -13.56 -13.16
N ARG A 92 2.97 -14.19 -14.01
CA ARG A 92 1.57 -13.77 -14.22
C ARG A 92 0.78 -13.78 -12.91
N PHE A 93 1.00 -14.80 -12.08
CA PHE A 93 0.39 -14.91 -10.76
C PHE A 93 0.78 -13.75 -9.82
N ALA A 94 2.07 -13.35 -9.79
CA ALA A 94 2.52 -12.21 -8.99
C ALA A 94 1.84 -10.89 -9.39
N ARG A 95 1.72 -10.65 -10.70
CA ARG A 95 1.02 -9.46 -11.21
C ARG A 95 -0.50 -9.54 -11.00
N GLY A 96 -1.07 -10.72 -11.15
CA GLY A 96 -2.50 -10.98 -10.93
C GLY A 96 -2.91 -10.68 -9.48
N MET A 97 -2.10 -11.10 -8.52
CA MET A 97 -2.32 -10.82 -7.10
C MET A 97 -2.35 -9.31 -6.80
N LEU A 98 -1.41 -8.52 -7.33
CA LEU A 98 -1.42 -7.05 -7.16
C LEU A 98 -2.63 -6.40 -7.86
N ARG A 99 -3.09 -6.95 -9.00
CA ARG A 99 -4.29 -6.47 -9.69
C ARG A 99 -5.57 -6.78 -8.92
N LEU A 100 -5.65 -7.97 -8.33
CA LEU A 100 -6.76 -8.33 -7.45
C LEU A 100 -6.81 -7.38 -6.25
N GLU A 101 -5.65 -7.07 -5.67
CA GLU A 101 -5.55 -6.15 -4.54
C GLU A 101 -6.08 -4.75 -4.88
N TYR A 102 -5.79 -4.22 -6.07
CA TYR A 102 -6.40 -2.96 -6.51
C TYR A 102 -7.93 -3.00 -6.48
N VAL A 103 -8.54 -4.11 -6.89
CA VAL A 103 -10.00 -4.25 -6.91
C VAL A 103 -10.54 -4.32 -5.50
N LEU A 104 -9.93 -5.13 -4.63
CA LEU A 104 -10.31 -5.24 -3.22
C LEU A 104 -10.21 -3.89 -2.52
N LEU A 105 -9.07 -3.21 -2.67
CA LEU A 105 -8.82 -1.90 -2.08
C LEU A 105 -9.77 -0.83 -2.64
N ALA A 106 -10.13 -0.88 -3.93
CA ALA A 106 -11.10 0.04 -4.53
C ALA A 106 -12.50 -0.14 -3.94
N LEU A 107 -12.96 -1.38 -3.76
CA LEU A 107 -14.25 -1.66 -3.15
C LEU A 107 -14.26 -1.26 -1.66
N ALA A 108 -13.17 -1.52 -0.94
CA ALA A 108 -13.00 -1.07 0.44
C ALA A 108 -12.97 0.47 0.56
N THR A 109 -12.31 1.16 -0.36
CA THR A 109 -12.27 2.63 -0.40
C THR A 109 -13.65 3.19 -0.74
N LEU A 110 -14.38 2.57 -1.67
CA LEU A 110 -15.75 2.93 -1.98
C LEU A 110 -16.65 2.81 -0.75
N TRP A 111 -16.53 1.72 0.01
CA TRP A 111 -17.20 1.58 1.30
C TRP A 111 -16.87 2.74 2.23
N THR A 112 -15.59 3.04 2.44
CA THR A 112 -15.13 4.12 3.33
C THR A 112 -15.71 5.48 2.94
N VAL A 113 -15.76 5.79 1.63
CA VAL A 113 -16.38 7.03 1.14
C VAL A 113 -17.88 7.04 1.43
N LEU A 114 -18.59 5.94 1.13
CA LEU A 114 -20.03 5.87 1.29
C LEU A 114 -20.45 5.92 2.76
N HIS A 115 -19.82 5.12 3.61
CA HIS A 115 -20.10 5.05 5.05
C HIS A 115 -19.67 6.32 5.79
N GLY A 116 -18.49 6.85 5.45
CA GLY A 116 -17.94 8.06 6.04
C GLY A 116 -18.70 9.32 5.67
N ALA A 117 -19.01 9.52 4.38
CA ALA A 117 -19.56 10.78 3.87
C ALA A 117 -21.10 10.84 3.87
N PHE A 118 -21.80 9.71 3.83
CA PHE A 118 -23.26 9.68 3.68
C PHE A 118 -23.93 8.98 4.87
N TRP A 119 -24.38 9.78 5.84
CA TRP A 119 -25.04 9.27 7.04
C TRP A 119 -26.28 8.43 6.76
N SER A 120 -27.03 8.77 5.70
CA SER A 120 -28.22 8.02 5.29
C SER A 120 -27.93 6.60 4.82
N LEU A 121 -26.68 6.31 4.41
CA LEU A 121 -26.31 4.99 3.88
C LEU A 121 -25.77 4.03 4.96
N ARG A 122 -25.45 4.52 6.16
CA ARG A 122 -24.74 3.72 7.19
C ARG A 122 -25.49 2.47 7.64
N GLY A 123 -26.82 2.52 7.64
CA GLY A 123 -27.68 1.41 8.04
C GLY A 123 -28.02 0.45 6.89
N GLU A 124 -27.56 0.72 5.67
CA GLU A 124 -27.98 -0.05 4.51
C GLU A 124 -27.31 -1.42 4.48
N PRO A 125 -28.07 -2.52 4.35
CA PRO A 125 -27.52 -3.88 4.48
C PRO A 125 -26.53 -4.24 3.37
N TRP A 126 -26.65 -3.66 2.18
CA TRP A 126 -25.69 -3.88 1.10
C TRP A 126 -24.33 -3.23 1.37
N LEU A 127 -24.28 -2.22 2.25
CA LEU A 127 -23.03 -1.58 2.63
C LEU A 127 -22.17 -2.53 3.49
N ALA A 128 -22.79 -3.45 4.25
CA ALA A 128 -22.07 -4.51 4.97
C ALA A 128 -21.38 -5.51 4.02
N VAL A 129 -21.91 -5.72 2.80
CA VAL A 129 -21.24 -6.54 1.79
C VAL A 129 -19.97 -5.85 1.30
N LEU A 130 -20.02 -4.53 1.13
CA LEU A 130 -18.84 -3.74 0.77
C LEU A 130 -17.81 -3.67 1.90
N ASP A 131 -18.26 -3.63 3.16
CA ASP A 131 -17.39 -3.62 4.35
C ASP A 131 -16.44 -4.83 4.36
N ALA A 132 -16.93 -6.01 3.94
CA ALA A 132 -16.13 -7.23 3.89
C ALA A 132 -14.89 -7.14 2.98
N PHE A 133 -14.84 -6.21 2.02
CA PHE A 133 -13.67 -6.02 1.17
C PHE A 133 -12.49 -5.39 1.92
N TRP A 134 -12.74 -4.72 3.05
CA TRP A 134 -11.70 -4.13 3.87
C TRP A 134 -10.79 -5.18 4.53
N PRO A 135 -11.29 -6.13 5.33
CA PRO A 135 -10.45 -7.20 5.86
C PRO A 135 -9.90 -8.11 4.75
N LEU A 136 -10.64 -8.29 3.65
CA LEU A 136 -10.16 -9.09 2.52
C LEU A 136 -8.95 -8.45 1.82
N SER A 137 -8.97 -7.13 1.60
CA SER A 137 -7.82 -6.37 1.11
C SER A 137 -6.63 -6.44 2.08
N MET A 138 -6.86 -6.31 3.39
CA MET A 138 -5.77 -6.43 4.37
C MET A 138 -5.13 -7.82 4.36
N LEU A 139 -5.90 -8.89 4.17
CA LEU A 139 -5.36 -10.24 4.00
C LEU A 139 -4.60 -10.40 2.67
N GLY A 140 -5.09 -9.79 1.59
CA GLY A 140 -4.42 -9.75 0.29
C GLY A 140 -3.06 -9.04 0.38
N MET A 141 -3.03 -7.87 1.03
CA MET A 141 -1.80 -7.17 1.38
C MET A 141 -0.88 -8.04 2.23
N PHE A 142 -1.35 -8.70 3.30
CA PHE A 142 -0.51 -9.58 4.09
C PHE A 142 0.16 -10.68 3.24
N ALA A 143 -0.59 -11.31 2.33
CA ALA A 143 -0.05 -12.29 1.39
C ALA A 143 0.98 -11.69 0.43
N ILE A 144 0.79 -10.44 -0.01
CA ILE A 144 1.78 -9.67 -0.77
C ILE A 144 3.06 -9.51 0.03
N GLY A 145 3.00 -9.11 1.30
CA GLY A 145 4.15 -8.88 2.18
C GLY A 145 4.96 -10.14 2.42
N VAL A 146 4.29 -11.26 2.69
CA VAL A 146 4.91 -12.60 2.73
C VAL A 146 5.67 -12.84 1.42
N LYS A 147 5.02 -12.63 0.28
CA LYS A 147 5.64 -12.86 -1.02
C LYS A 147 6.84 -11.96 -1.30
N ILE A 148 6.80 -10.69 -0.90
CA ILE A 148 7.95 -9.77 -1.04
C ILE A 148 9.15 -10.30 -0.24
N ALA A 149 8.93 -10.75 0.99
CA ALA A 149 9.98 -11.30 1.86
C ALA A 149 10.69 -12.51 1.23
N PHE A 150 9.95 -13.35 0.49
CA PHE A 150 10.48 -14.53 -0.19
C PHE A 150 10.98 -14.27 -1.61
N ALA A 151 10.43 -13.29 -2.33
CA ALA A 151 10.83 -12.97 -3.70
C ALA A 151 12.24 -12.37 -3.80
N LYS A 152 12.76 -11.81 -2.69
CA LYS A 152 14.11 -11.21 -2.58
C LYS A 152 14.41 -10.11 -3.62
N ARG A 153 13.36 -9.49 -4.18
CA ARG A 153 13.47 -8.38 -5.13
C ARG A 153 13.74 -7.06 -4.43
N TRP A 154 13.06 -6.85 -3.30
CA TRP A 154 13.44 -5.82 -2.34
C TRP A 154 14.51 -6.35 -1.40
N THR A 155 15.39 -5.48 -0.94
CA THR A 155 16.60 -5.81 -0.18
C THR A 155 16.69 -5.02 1.13
N GLY A 156 17.59 -5.45 2.02
CA GLY A 156 17.76 -4.82 3.33
C GLY A 156 16.47 -4.82 4.17
N PRO A 157 16.21 -3.75 4.97
CA PRO A 157 15.00 -3.64 5.77
C PRO A 157 13.70 -3.73 4.95
N LEU A 158 13.69 -3.20 3.72
CA LEU A 158 12.51 -3.24 2.84
C LEU A 158 12.12 -4.67 2.41
N ARG A 159 13.00 -5.65 2.57
CA ARG A 159 12.64 -7.05 2.31
C ARG A 159 11.62 -7.57 3.33
N GLY A 160 11.78 -7.23 4.61
CA GLY A 160 10.95 -7.76 5.70
C GLY A 160 9.86 -6.82 6.17
N TRP A 161 10.06 -5.50 6.02
CA TRP A 161 9.13 -4.52 6.58
C TRP A 161 7.70 -4.54 5.99
N PRO A 162 7.48 -4.84 4.69
CA PRO A 162 6.13 -5.05 4.16
C PRO A 162 5.36 -6.12 4.94
N LEU A 163 6.01 -7.22 5.34
CA LEU A 163 5.37 -8.25 6.16
C LEU A 163 4.93 -7.71 7.52
N VAL A 164 5.74 -6.85 8.15
CA VAL A 164 5.37 -6.20 9.41
C VAL A 164 4.18 -5.27 9.19
N ALA A 165 4.27 -4.36 8.22
CA ALA A 165 3.22 -3.38 7.94
C ALA A 165 1.88 -4.04 7.57
N GLU A 166 1.93 -5.01 6.66
CA GLU A 166 0.75 -5.66 6.10
C GLU A 166 0.19 -6.74 7.04
N SER A 167 0.87 -7.05 8.16
CA SER A 167 0.33 -7.92 9.22
C SER A 167 -0.72 -7.27 10.10
N TRP A 168 -1.07 -6.00 9.84
CA TRP A 168 -2.04 -5.23 10.61
C TRP A 168 -3.30 -6.02 10.95
N ALA A 169 -4.01 -6.58 9.96
CA ALA A 169 -5.26 -7.29 10.25
C ALA A 169 -5.03 -8.57 11.06
N VAL A 170 -3.94 -9.29 10.77
CA VAL A 170 -3.56 -10.53 11.46
C VAL A 170 -3.17 -10.28 12.92
N VAL A 171 -2.73 -9.06 13.26
CA VAL A 171 -2.35 -8.68 14.62
C VAL A 171 -3.49 -7.97 15.35
N SER A 172 -4.06 -6.95 14.72
CA SER A 172 -5.03 -6.03 15.32
C SER A 172 -6.41 -6.65 15.50
N VAL A 173 -6.88 -7.49 14.56
CA VAL A 173 -8.19 -8.14 14.70
C VAL A 173 -8.16 -9.17 15.83
N PRO A 174 -7.18 -10.08 15.94
CA PRO A 174 -7.10 -10.95 17.11
C PRO A 174 -6.92 -10.17 18.42
N ALA A 175 -6.14 -9.09 18.43
CA ALA A 175 -6.00 -8.27 19.63
C ALA A 175 -7.34 -7.67 20.09
N LEU A 176 -8.16 -7.19 19.15
CA LEU A 176 -9.53 -6.71 19.41
C LEU A 176 -10.41 -7.83 19.97
N VAL A 177 -10.39 -9.03 19.36
CA VAL A 177 -11.24 -10.16 19.76
C VAL A 177 -10.85 -10.70 21.14
N ILE A 178 -9.55 -10.81 21.44
CA ILE A 178 -9.04 -11.45 22.65
C ILE A 178 -9.00 -10.47 23.83
N PHE A 179 -8.59 -9.23 23.60
CA PHE A 179 -8.33 -8.24 24.66
C PHE A 179 -9.35 -7.10 24.70
N GLY A 180 -10.31 -7.08 23.78
CA GLY A 180 -11.39 -6.10 23.73
C GLY A 180 -11.05 -4.79 23.00
N VAL A 181 -12.05 -3.89 22.92
CA VAL A 181 -12.01 -2.67 22.09
C VAL A 181 -10.84 -1.75 22.42
N GLY A 182 -10.60 -1.46 23.70
CA GLY A 182 -9.55 -0.52 24.10
C GLY A 182 -8.14 -0.97 23.70
N VAL A 183 -7.81 -2.25 23.96
CA VAL A 183 -6.51 -2.83 23.57
C VAL A 183 -6.43 -2.99 22.06
N GLY A 184 -7.49 -3.46 21.41
CA GLY A 184 -7.56 -3.58 19.95
C GLY A 184 -7.35 -2.25 19.23
N GLN A 185 -7.95 -1.16 19.72
CA GLN A 185 -7.78 0.20 19.20
C GLN A 185 -6.34 0.68 19.35
N ALA A 186 -5.73 0.50 20.52
CA ALA A 186 -4.34 0.88 20.76
C ALA A 186 -3.38 0.09 19.85
N VAL A 187 -3.56 -1.23 19.77
CA VAL A 187 -2.75 -2.10 18.90
C VAL A 187 -2.94 -1.74 17.43
N GLY A 188 -4.18 -1.55 16.97
CA GLY A 188 -4.48 -1.12 15.60
C GLY A 188 -3.81 0.20 15.23
N SER A 189 -3.91 1.20 16.10
CA SER A 189 -3.33 2.52 15.87
C SER A 189 -1.80 2.47 15.86
N LEU A 190 -1.18 1.83 16.86
CA LEU A 190 0.27 1.71 16.95
C LEU A 190 0.85 0.86 15.83
N HIS A 191 0.17 -0.24 15.45
CA HIS A 191 0.64 -1.10 14.38
C HIS A 191 0.55 -0.40 13.02
N ALA A 192 -0.51 0.38 12.75
CA ALA A 192 -0.60 1.18 11.53
C ALA A 192 0.56 2.20 11.46
N LEU A 193 0.81 2.91 12.57
CA LEU A 193 1.86 3.92 12.65
C LEU A 193 3.27 3.32 12.52
N ILE A 194 3.59 2.26 13.27
CA ILE A 194 4.92 1.65 13.26
C ILE A 194 5.13 0.85 11.97
N GLY A 195 4.15 0.03 11.59
CA GLY A 195 4.18 -0.81 10.41
C GLY A 195 4.24 0.02 9.14
N TYR A 196 3.12 0.66 8.77
CA TYR A 196 3.03 1.42 7.52
C TYR A 196 3.79 2.75 7.58
N GLY A 197 3.82 3.44 8.73
CA GLY A 197 4.64 4.64 8.87
C GLY A 197 6.13 4.33 8.76
N GLY A 198 6.60 3.27 9.41
CA GLY A 198 7.98 2.77 9.24
C GLY A 198 8.28 2.35 7.80
N LEU A 199 7.35 1.65 7.13
CA LEU A 199 7.49 1.27 5.73
C LEU A 199 7.63 2.51 4.84
N GLY A 200 6.76 3.50 5.06
CA GLY A 200 6.74 4.75 4.32
C GLY A 200 8.07 5.51 4.46
N LEU A 201 8.58 5.63 5.68
CA LEU A 201 9.90 6.23 5.94
C LEU A 201 11.03 5.47 5.24
N LEU A 202 11.03 4.14 5.28
CA LEU A 202 12.04 3.33 4.59
C LEU A 202 11.98 3.53 3.07
N LEU A 203 10.79 3.57 2.47
CA LEU A 203 10.62 3.83 1.03
C LEU A 203 11.05 5.26 0.66
N ALA A 204 10.72 6.24 1.51
CA ALA A 204 11.08 7.63 1.31
C ALA A 204 12.59 7.86 1.40
N LEU A 205 13.27 7.23 2.37
CA LEU A 205 14.69 7.46 2.63
C LEU A 205 15.59 6.55 1.81
N ARG A 206 15.15 5.32 1.50
CA ARG A 206 15.98 4.29 0.86
C ARG A 206 15.28 3.63 -0.34
N PRO A 207 14.80 4.41 -1.34
CA PRO A 207 14.09 3.86 -2.50
C PRO A 207 14.95 2.88 -3.31
N HIS A 208 16.27 3.04 -3.31
CA HIS A 208 17.21 2.14 -3.99
C HIS A 208 17.15 0.67 -3.52
N LEU A 209 16.68 0.42 -2.29
CA LEU A 209 16.51 -0.95 -1.77
C LEU A 209 15.36 -1.71 -2.45
N THR A 210 14.50 -1.02 -3.21
CA THR A 210 13.45 -1.62 -4.05
C THR A 210 13.95 -2.03 -5.45
N GLY A 211 15.20 -1.70 -5.79
CA GLY A 211 15.74 -1.84 -7.15
C GLY A 211 15.44 -0.66 -8.07
N ALA A 212 14.66 0.33 -7.62
CA ALA A 212 14.49 1.61 -8.30
C ALA A 212 15.78 2.44 -8.19
N ARG A 213 16.49 2.69 -9.29
CA ARG A 213 17.76 3.43 -9.31
C ARG A 213 17.59 4.77 -9.98
#